data_AF-A0A453G3W9-F1
#
_entry.id   AF-A0A453G3W9-F1
#
_cell.length_a   1.000
_cell.length_b   1.000
_cell.length_c   1.000
_cell.angle_alpha   90.00
_cell.angle_beta   90.00
_cell.angle_gamma   90.00
#
_symmetry.space_group_name_H-M   'P 1'
#
loop_
_entity.id
_entity.type
_entity.pdbx_description
1 polymer ?
#
loop_
_entity_poly.entity_id
_entity_poly.type
_entity_poly.pdbx_seq_one_letter_code
_entity_poly.pdbx_strand_id
1 'polypeptide(L)'
;RNKGLLLSAGIVELLEQMTSNPRLAAAATALYLNLSCLTDAKSVIASTQAVPFLVDRLYNHDACDPKASSCKHDALYTLYNLSTHQASIPSLLSAGIVDALHTLLTDSSVSEGIGWTEKALAVAISLAATQAGRKEIMSTPGLVSTLAMLLDTGEPTEQEQAVSCLLAMCAADDKCIAPVLQEGVVPSLVSISATGTGRGREKAQKLLKL
;
A
#
# COMPACT_ATOMS: atom_id res chain seq x y z
N ARG A 1 8.65 -19.67 -17.36
CA ARG A 1 8.24 -21.05 -17.71
C ARG A 1 8.08 -21.96 -16.48
N ASN A 2 9.02 -22.00 -15.52
CA ASN A 2 8.85 -22.80 -14.28
C ASN A 2 7.84 -22.22 -13.28
N LYS A 3 7.65 -20.90 -13.27
CA LYS A 3 6.82 -20.19 -12.29
C LYS A 3 5.30 -20.43 -12.39
N GLY A 4 4.76 -20.67 -13.60
CA GLY A 4 3.34 -21.00 -13.79
C GLY A 4 2.97 -22.45 -13.42
N LEU A 5 3.92 -23.38 -13.60
CA LEU A 5 3.75 -24.80 -13.23
C LEU A 5 3.74 -25.01 -11.70
N LEU A 6 4.33 -24.09 -10.94
CA LEU A 6 4.33 -24.12 -9.46
C LEU A 6 2.93 -23.90 -8.88
N LEU A 7 2.11 -23.03 -9.50
CA LEU A 7 0.74 -22.77 -9.05
C LEU A 7 -0.15 -24.02 -9.18
N SER A 8 0.06 -24.83 -10.22
CA SER A 8 -0.62 -26.11 -10.41
C SER A 8 -0.11 -27.25 -9.52
N ALA A 9 0.97 -27.05 -8.76
CA ALA A 9 1.67 -28.10 -8.02
C ALA A 9 1.40 -28.09 -6.50
N GLY A 10 0.30 -27.48 -6.04
CA GLY A 10 -0.03 -27.44 -4.60
C GLY A 10 0.87 -26.52 -3.76
N ILE A 11 1.63 -25.63 -4.39
CA ILE A 11 2.52 -24.71 -3.66
C ILE A 11 1.77 -23.80 -2.68
N VAL A 12 0.50 -23.50 -2.97
CA VAL A 12 -0.34 -22.67 -2.11
C VAL A 12 -0.63 -23.37 -0.79
N GLU A 13 -0.97 -24.67 -0.81
CA GLU A 13 -1.21 -25.46 0.40
C GLU A 13 0.06 -25.57 1.25
N LEU A 14 1.21 -25.78 0.60
CA LEU A 14 2.50 -25.78 1.30
C LEU A 14 2.79 -24.41 1.94
N LEU A 15 2.52 -23.31 1.24
CA LEU A 15 2.73 -21.96 1.78
C LEU A 15 1.80 -21.70 2.97
N GLU A 16 0.55 -22.15 2.93
CA GLU A 16 -0.37 -22.04 4.08
C GLU A 16 0.10 -22.86 5.30
N GLN A 17 0.71 -24.02 5.08
CA GLN A 17 1.36 -24.77 6.16
C GLN A 17 2.58 -24.02 6.71
N MET A 18 3.33 -23.34 5.84
CA MET A 18 4.49 -22.53 6.25
C MET A 18 4.08 -21.29 7.05
N THR A 19 2.98 -20.60 6.70
CA THR A 19 2.52 -19.43 7.47
C THR A 19 2.08 -19.79 8.88
N SER A 20 1.63 -21.03 9.10
CA SER A 20 1.27 -21.55 10.42
C SER A 20 2.49 -21.86 11.30
N ASN A 21 3.70 -21.89 10.74
CA ASN A 21 4.94 -22.15 11.46
C ASN A 21 5.78 -20.86 11.57
N PRO A 22 5.91 -20.24 12.77
CA PRO A 22 6.67 -19.01 12.94
C PRO A 22 8.12 -19.07 12.43
N ARG A 23 8.75 -20.25 12.47
CA ARG A 23 10.12 -20.44 11.97
C ARG A 23 10.23 -20.37 10.45
N LEU A 24 9.13 -20.61 9.75
CA LEU A 24 9.05 -20.59 8.28
C LEU A 24 8.37 -19.32 7.75
N ALA A 25 7.85 -18.46 8.64
CA ALA A 25 7.11 -17.25 8.25
C ALA A 25 7.92 -16.35 7.30
N ALA A 26 9.18 -16.06 7.61
CA ALA A 26 10.03 -15.24 6.74
C ALA A 26 10.27 -15.88 5.35
N ALA A 27 10.45 -17.20 5.30
CA ALA A 27 10.61 -17.93 4.04
C ALA A 27 9.29 -17.94 3.23
N ALA A 28 8.14 -18.07 3.90
CA ALA A 28 6.83 -17.97 3.28
C ALA A 28 6.61 -16.60 2.66
N THR A 29 6.91 -15.52 3.39
CA THR A 29 6.80 -14.13 2.89
C THR A 29 7.66 -13.92 1.63
N ALA A 30 8.93 -14.35 1.64
CA ALA A 30 9.80 -14.24 0.48
C ALA A 30 9.31 -15.05 -0.73
N LEU A 31 8.69 -16.22 -0.51
CA LEU A 31 8.08 -17.02 -1.58
C LEU A 31 6.82 -16.35 -2.13
N TYR A 32 5.96 -15.78 -1.28
CA TYR A 32 4.82 -15.00 -1.73
C TYR A 32 5.23 -13.80 -2.56
N LEU A 33 6.30 -13.09 -2.17
CA LEU A 33 6.85 -12.00 -2.99
C LEU A 33 7.22 -12.49 -4.39
N ASN A 34 7.98 -13.58 -4.47
CA ASN A 34 8.40 -14.16 -5.75
C ASN A 34 7.24 -14.60 -6.65
N LEU A 35 6.15 -15.13 -6.06
CA LEU A 35 4.97 -15.56 -6.78
C LEU A 35 4.06 -14.39 -7.17
N SER A 36 3.93 -13.36 -6.33
CA SER A 36 3.08 -12.18 -6.58
C SER A 36 3.49 -11.40 -7.83
N CYS A 37 4.74 -11.53 -8.29
CA CYS A 37 5.22 -10.99 -9.56
C CYS A 37 4.54 -11.64 -10.80
N LEU A 38 3.82 -12.75 -10.63
CA LEU A 38 3.12 -13.46 -11.69
C LEU A 38 1.65 -13.05 -11.69
N THR A 39 1.14 -12.54 -12.81
CA THR A 39 -0.27 -12.14 -12.93
C THR A 39 -1.23 -13.26 -12.54
N ASP A 40 -0.98 -14.48 -12.99
CA ASP A 40 -1.84 -15.65 -12.74
C ASP A 40 -1.82 -16.10 -11.27
N ALA A 41 -0.79 -15.75 -10.51
CA ALA A 41 -0.69 -16.08 -9.09
C ALA A 41 -1.48 -15.12 -8.20
N LYS A 42 -1.68 -13.86 -8.64
CA LYS A 42 -2.22 -12.81 -7.77
C LYS A 42 -3.62 -13.12 -7.27
N SER A 43 -4.50 -13.59 -8.15
CA SER A 43 -5.87 -13.98 -7.79
C SER A 43 -5.88 -15.17 -6.84
N VAL A 44 -5.02 -16.17 -7.08
CA VAL A 44 -4.89 -17.35 -6.22
C VAL A 44 -4.39 -16.97 -4.83
N ILE A 45 -3.31 -16.17 -4.74
CA ILE A 45 -2.78 -15.67 -3.47
C ILE A 45 -3.82 -14.81 -2.73
N ALA A 46 -4.56 -13.96 -3.46
CA ALA A 46 -5.59 -13.11 -2.85
C ALA A 46 -6.81 -13.90 -2.34
N SER A 47 -7.01 -15.12 -2.81
CA SER A 47 -8.12 -16.00 -2.39
C SER A 47 -7.81 -16.87 -1.17
N THR A 48 -6.59 -16.80 -0.63
CA THR A 48 -6.11 -17.66 0.46
C THR A 48 -5.86 -16.85 1.74
N GLN A 49 -5.41 -17.53 2.81
CA GLN A 49 -5.01 -16.86 4.06
C GLN A 49 -3.69 -16.08 3.95
N ALA A 50 -3.12 -15.97 2.75
CA ALA A 50 -1.90 -15.20 2.52
C ALA A 50 -2.09 -13.71 2.83
N VAL A 51 -3.21 -13.10 2.42
CA VAL A 51 -3.40 -11.65 2.58
C VAL A 51 -3.48 -11.23 4.06
N PRO A 52 -4.33 -11.84 4.92
CA PRO A 52 -4.31 -11.55 6.35
C PRO A 52 -2.95 -11.79 7.00
N PHE A 53 -2.27 -12.89 6.65
CA PHE A 53 -0.92 -13.18 7.14
C PHE A 53 0.09 -12.08 6.77
N LEU A 54 0.06 -11.59 5.52
CA LEU A 54 0.97 -10.55 5.05
C LEU A 54 0.68 -9.19 5.70
N VAL A 55 -0.60 -8.86 5.93
CA VAL A 55 -0.99 -7.63 6.64
C VAL A 55 -0.54 -7.67 8.10
N ASP A 56 -0.74 -8.80 8.79
CA ASP A 56 -0.24 -9.02 10.16
C ASP A 56 1.28 -8.81 10.26
N ARG A 57 2.03 -9.24 9.24
CA ARG A 57 3.49 -9.04 9.18
C ARG A 57 3.90 -7.57 9.13
N LEU A 58 3.05 -6.66 8.66
CA LEU A 58 3.36 -5.22 8.66
C LEU A 58 3.37 -4.64 10.09
N TYR A 59 2.53 -5.17 10.98
CA TYR A 59 2.46 -4.76 12.39
C TYR A 59 3.56 -5.39 13.26
N ASN A 60 4.02 -6.58 12.91
CA ASN A 60 4.94 -7.32 13.78
C ASN A 60 6.36 -6.73 13.79
N HIS A 61 6.72 -6.08 14.91
CA HIS A 61 8.09 -5.73 15.25
C HIS A 61 8.75 -6.91 15.96
N ASP A 62 9.21 -7.93 15.22
CA ASP A 62 10.11 -8.93 15.80
C ASP A 62 11.50 -8.29 16.02
N ALA A 63 11.59 -7.39 17.01
CA ALA A 63 12.79 -6.61 17.33
C ALA A 63 14.00 -7.47 17.74
N CYS A 64 13.78 -8.76 18.01
CA CYS A 64 14.82 -9.73 18.34
C CYS A 64 15.33 -10.54 17.13
N ASP A 65 14.77 -10.38 15.92
CA ASP A 65 15.25 -11.06 14.72
C ASP A 65 15.81 -10.04 13.71
N PRO A 66 17.12 -10.06 13.38
CA PRO A 66 17.68 -9.19 12.35
C PRO A 66 17.07 -9.41 10.94
N LYS A 67 16.27 -10.46 10.73
CA LYS A 67 15.49 -10.68 9.49
C LYS A 67 14.09 -10.07 9.52
N ALA A 68 13.64 -9.51 10.64
CA ALA A 68 12.30 -8.94 10.77
C ALA A 68 12.04 -7.79 9.79
N SER A 69 13.04 -6.94 9.55
CA SER A 69 12.96 -5.82 8.60
C SER A 69 12.82 -6.28 7.14
N SER A 70 13.56 -7.32 6.74
CA SER A 70 13.40 -7.96 5.43
C SER A 70 12.01 -8.57 5.26
N CYS A 71 11.43 -9.14 6.32
CA CYS A 71 10.11 -9.76 6.28
C CYS A 71 9.01 -8.71 6.09
N LYS A 72 9.08 -7.58 6.80
CA LYS A 72 8.18 -6.44 6.59
C LYS A 72 8.27 -5.95 5.14
N HIS A 73 9.48 -5.78 4.61
CA HIS A 73 9.71 -5.33 3.24
C HIS A 73 9.08 -6.28 2.21
N ASP A 74 9.37 -7.57 2.34
CA ASP A 74 8.81 -8.59 1.45
C ASP A 74 7.28 -8.62 1.51
N ALA A 75 6.70 -8.44 2.70
CA ALA A 75 5.25 -8.37 2.88
C ALA A 75 4.65 -7.16 2.17
N LEU A 76 5.19 -5.96 2.38
CA LEU A 76 4.71 -4.74 1.73
C LEU A 76 4.81 -4.83 0.21
N TYR A 77 5.92 -5.33 -0.32
CA TYR A 77 6.11 -5.49 -1.76
C TYR A 77 5.17 -6.55 -2.35
N THR A 78 4.90 -7.62 -1.60
CA THR A 78 3.89 -8.61 -2.00
C THR A 78 2.51 -7.97 -2.08
N LEU A 79 2.10 -7.24 -1.05
CA LEU A 79 0.81 -6.55 -1.00
C LEU A 79 0.67 -5.50 -2.10
N TYR A 80 1.74 -4.77 -2.40
CA TYR A 80 1.82 -3.89 -3.57
C TYR A 80 1.62 -4.65 -4.88
N ASN A 81 2.32 -5.76 -5.10
CA ASN A 81 2.15 -6.56 -6.30
C ASN A 81 0.70 -7.08 -6.44
N LEU A 82 0.07 -7.48 -5.34
CA LEU A 82 -1.33 -7.89 -5.32
C LEU A 82 -2.28 -6.73 -5.62
N SER A 83 -2.02 -5.52 -5.10
CA SER A 83 -2.88 -4.33 -5.29
C SER A 83 -2.94 -3.86 -6.74
N THR A 84 -1.90 -4.14 -7.54
CA THR A 84 -1.94 -3.88 -9.00
C THR A 84 -2.96 -4.74 -9.75
N HIS A 85 -3.54 -5.76 -9.10
CA HIS A 85 -4.62 -6.57 -9.65
C HIS A 85 -5.93 -6.25 -8.94
N GLN A 86 -6.87 -5.64 -9.68
CA GLN A 86 -8.12 -5.12 -9.10
C GLN A 86 -8.97 -6.18 -8.38
N ALA A 87 -8.93 -7.44 -8.82
CA ALA A 87 -9.66 -8.52 -8.17
C ALA A 87 -9.12 -8.88 -6.77
N SER A 88 -7.88 -8.47 -6.43
CA SER A 88 -7.29 -8.66 -5.10
C SER A 88 -7.75 -7.61 -4.09
N ILE A 89 -8.30 -6.47 -4.54
CA ILE A 89 -8.63 -5.33 -3.69
C ILE A 89 -9.64 -5.69 -2.59
N PRO A 90 -10.73 -6.44 -2.85
CA PRO A 90 -11.65 -6.83 -1.78
C PRO A 90 -10.96 -7.63 -0.67
N SER A 91 -10.07 -8.57 -1.03
CA SER A 91 -9.31 -9.36 -0.05
C SER A 91 -8.37 -8.48 0.77
N LEU A 92 -7.67 -7.54 0.13
CA LEU A 92 -6.79 -6.58 0.81
C LEU A 92 -7.56 -5.72 1.83
N LEU A 93 -8.72 -5.18 1.44
CA LEU A 93 -9.57 -4.39 2.33
C LEU A 93 -10.10 -5.23 3.50
N SER A 94 -10.59 -6.45 3.23
CA SER A 94 -11.10 -7.34 4.28
C SER A 94 -10.04 -7.74 5.31
N ALA A 95 -8.77 -7.72 4.92
CA ALA A 95 -7.64 -8.02 5.79
C ALA A 95 -7.12 -6.81 6.60
N GLY A 96 -7.74 -5.62 6.45
CA GLY A 96 -7.33 -4.44 7.21
C GLY A 96 -6.09 -3.72 6.66
N ILE A 97 -5.82 -3.82 5.35
CA ILE A 97 -4.63 -3.19 4.75
C ILE A 97 -4.54 -1.68 5.01
N VAL A 98 -5.67 -0.97 5.11
CA VAL A 98 -5.70 0.49 5.20
C VAL A 98 -5.12 0.97 6.54
N ASP A 99 -5.49 0.31 7.64
CA ASP A 99 -4.92 0.60 8.96
C ASP A 99 -3.43 0.25 9.02
N ALA A 100 -3.02 -0.82 8.33
CA ALA A 100 -1.62 -1.21 8.27
C ALA A 100 -0.80 -0.17 7.50
N LEU A 101 -1.30 0.33 6.37
CA LEU A 101 -0.67 1.42 5.63
C LEU A 101 -0.58 2.71 6.46
N HIS A 102 -1.63 3.07 7.19
CA HIS A 102 -1.61 4.23 8.07
C HIS A 102 -0.50 4.09 9.13
N THR A 103 -0.46 2.95 9.83
CA THR A 103 0.57 2.65 10.83
C THR A 103 1.96 2.81 10.23
N LEU A 104 2.20 2.20 9.06
CA LEU A 104 3.49 2.26 8.36
C LEU A 104 3.90 3.67 7.94
N LEU A 105 2.95 4.52 7.53
CA LEU A 105 3.24 5.89 7.11
C LEU A 105 3.46 6.85 8.30
N THR A 106 2.97 6.49 9.49
CA THR A 106 3.14 7.29 10.72
C THR A 106 4.31 6.86 11.58
N ASP A 107 4.75 5.60 11.47
CA ASP A 107 5.83 5.07 12.30
C ASP A 107 7.20 5.50 11.75
N SER A 108 7.70 6.63 12.26
CA SER A 108 9.01 7.20 11.92
C SER A 108 10.20 6.33 12.37
N SER A 109 9.97 5.30 13.19
CA SER A 109 10.99 4.31 13.58
C SER A 109 11.21 3.23 12.53
N VAL A 110 10.34 3.14 11.51
CA VAL A 110 10.29 2.08 10.49
C VAL A 110 10.70 2.60 9.11
N SER A 111 11.61 3.58 9.03
CA SER A 111 12.32 3.87 7.78
C SER A 111 13.33 2.74 7.47
N GLU A 112 12.81 1.53 7.34
CA GLU A 112 13.55 0.30 7.05
C GLU A 112 13.64 0.14 5.53
N GLY A 113 14.51 0.94 4.93
CA GLY A 113 14.95 0.77 3.54
C GLY A 113 14.35 1.75 2.54
N ILE A 114 15.02 1.84 1.39
CA ILE A 114 14.70 2.77 0.30
C ILE A 114 13.34 2.40 -0.32
N GLY A 115 12.45 3.39 -0.43
CA GLY A 115 11.18 3.27 -1.18
C GLY A 115 10.01 2.65 -0.41
N TRP A 116 10.11 2.52 0.91
CA TRP A 116 9.04 2.02 1.78
C TRP A 116 7.74 2.84 1.64
N THR A 117 7.82 4.14 1.91
CA THR A 117 6.72 5.11 1.77
C THR A 117 6.14 5.07 0.37
N GLU A 118 6.99 5.01 -0.66
CA GLU A 118 6.52 4.98 -2.05
C GLU A 118 5.66 3.75 -2.37
N LYS A 119 5.98 2.59 -1.78
CA LYS A 119 5.22 1.36 -1.97
C LYS A 119 3.91 1.40 -1.20
N ALA A 120 3.93 1.88 0.05
CA ALA A 120 2.71 2.09 0.83
C ALA A 120 1.74 3.04 0.11
N LEU A 121 2.23 4.16 -0.41
CA LEU A 121 1.45 5.10 -1.21
C LEU A 121 0.94 4.46 -2.51
N ALA A 122 1.74 3.63 -3.19
CA ALA A 122 1.29 2.93 -4.39
C ALA A 122 0.15 1.94 -4.10
N VAL A 123 0.17 1.26 -2.94
CA VAL A 123 -0.95 0.44 -2.48
C VAL A 123 -2.18 1.32 -2.24
N ALA A 124 -2.03 2.42 -1.49
CA ALA A 124 -3.12 3.36 -1.21
C ALA A 124 -3.78 3.90 -2.49
N ILE A 125 -2.98 4.29 -3.51
CA ILE A 125 -3.47 4.72 -4.82
C ILE A 125 -4.26 3.61 -5.52
N SER A 126 -3.79 2.36 -5.44
CA SER A 126 -4.48 1.21 -6.02
C SER A 126 -5.84 0.97 -5.36
N LEU A 127 -5.92 1.15 -4.03
CA LEU A 127 -7.16 1.06 -3.28
C LEU A 127 -8.12 2.20 -3.64
N ALA A 128 -7.62 3.45 -3.70
CA ALA A 128 -8.37 4.65 -4.04
C ALA A 128 -8.98 4.62 -5.47
N ALA A 129 -8.47 3.76 -6.36
CA ALA A 129 -9.09 3.52 -7.66
C ALA A 129 -10.46 2.82 -7.56
N THR A 130 -10.82 2.26 -6.40
CA THR A 130 -12.10 1.58 -6.15
C THR A 130 -12.98 2.35 -5.16
N GLN A 131 -14.31 2.27 -5.30
CA GLN A 131 -15.23 2.91 -4.35
C GLN A 131 -15.06 2.39 -2.92
N ALA A 132 -14.88 1.08 -2.76
CA ALA A 132 -14.68 0.45 -1.46
C ALA A 132 -13.39 0.96 -0.80
N GLY A 133 -12.28 1.01 -1.55
CA GLY A 133 -11.02 1.50 -1.02
C GLY A 133 -11.04 2.99 -0.68
N ARG A 134 -11.69 3.84 -1.48
CA ARG A 134 -11.89 5.26 -1.12
C ARG A 134 -12.67 5.40 0.19
N LYS A 135 -13.76 4.65 0.33
CA LYS A 135 -14.58 4.68 1.54
C LYS A 135 -13.76 4.30 2.77
N GLU A 136 -12.97 3.23 2.67
CA GLU A 136 -12.13 2.76 3.77
C GLU A 136 -11.06 3.79 4.15
N ILE A 137 -10.34 4.32 3.15
CA ILE A 137 -9.32 5.37 3.37
C ILE A 137 -9.93 6.60 4.05
N MET A 138 -11.13 7.02 3.63
CA MET A 138 -11.82 8.16 4.24
C MET A 138 -12.34 7.88 5.65
N SER A 139 -12.69 6.63 5.96
CA SER A 139 -13.15 6.26 7.30
C SER A 139 -12.02 5.98 8.28
N THR A 140 -10.81 5.65 7.80
CA THR A 140 -9.64 5.42 8.65
C THR A 140 -9.15 6.75 9.26
N PRO A 141 -9.26 6.93 10.59
CA PRO A 141 -8.85 8.17 11.23
C PRO A 141 -7.35 8.45 11.02
N GLY A 142 -7.02 9.70 10.69
CA GLY A 142 -5.63 10.15 10.55
C GLY A 142 -5.00 9.87 9.19
N LEU A 143 -5.50 8.93 8.38
CA LEU A 143 -4.85 8.58 7.12
C LEU A 143 -4.86 9.73 6.09
N VAL A 144 -5.96 10.49 5.99
CA VAL A 144 -6.00 11.70 5.12
C VAL A 144 -5.03 12.76 5.63
N SER A 145 -4.91 12.91 6.96
CA SER A 145 -3.95 13.81 7.60
C SER A 145 -2.50 13.38 7.30
N THR A 146 -2.20 12.08 7.32
CA THR A 146 -0.89 11.55 6.92
C THR A 146 -0.58 11.84 5.46
N LEU A 147 -1.55 11.69 4.56
CA LEU A 147 -1.37 12.06 3.16
C LEU A 147 -1.12 13.57 3.00
N ALA A 148 -1.83 14.41 3.76
CA ALA A 148 -1.63 15.86 3.78
C ALA A 148 -0.22 16.24 4.28
N MET A 149 0.25 15.61 5.35
CA MET A 149 1.60 15.78 5.89
C MET A 149 2.67 15.41 4.85
N LEU A 150 2.48 14.30 4.11
CA LEU A 150 3.40 13.89 3.06
C LEU A 150 3.47 14.86 1.87
N LEU A 151 2.42 15.67 1.63
CA LEU A 151 2.51 16.77 0.66
C LEU A 151 3.50 17.85 1.09
N ASP A 152 3.64 18.06 2.40
CA ASP A 152 4.48 19.12 2.96
C ASP A 152 5.92 18.65 3.15
N THR A 153 6.10 17.47 3.74
CA THR A 153 7.44 16.99 4.18
C THR A 153 7.99 15.84 3.36
N GLY A 154 7.21 15.23 2.47
CA GLY A 154 7.65 14.08 1.68
C GLY A 154 8.71 14.44 0.64
N GLU A 155 9.46 13.44 0.19
CA GLU A 155 10.35 13.58 -0.96
C GLU A 155 9.54 13.84 -2.25
N PRO A 156 10.13 14.41 -3.32
CA PRO A 156 9.37 14.79 -4.53
C PRO A 156 8.52 13.66 -5.14
N THR A 157 9.00 12.42 -5.08
CA THR A 157 8.23 11.24 -5.55
C THR A 157 7.07 10.91 -4.62
N GLU A 158 7.26 11.01 -3.31
CA GLU A 158 6.25 10.75 -2.29
C GLU A 158 5.16 11.82 -2.32
N GLN A 159 5.53 13.10 -2.43
CA GLN A 159 4.62 14.21 -2.67
C GLN A 159 3.76 13.96 -3.91
N GLU A 160 4.37 13.57 -5.03
CA GLU A 160 3.63 13.25 -6.24
C GLU A 160 2.61 12.12 -6.01
N GLN A 161 3.00 11.06 -5.30
CA GLN A 161 2.11 9.93 -5.02
C GLN A 161 1.01 10.28 -4.02
N ALA A 162 1.29 11.08 -2.99
CA ALA A 162 0.30 11.60 -2.08
C ALA A 162 -0.75 12.45 -2.83
N VAL A 163 -0.31 13.37 -3.71
CA VAL A 163 -1.23 14.10 -4.61
C VAL A 163 -2.02 13.14 -5.49
N SER A 164 -1.39 12.09 -6.02
CA SER A 164 -2.07 11.10 -6.86
C SER A 164 -3.19 10.37 -6.10
N CYS A 165 -2.95 10.01 -4.84
CA CYS A 165 -3.94 9.36 -3.99
C CYS A 165 -5.13 10.28 -3.71
N LEU A 166 -4.85 11.51 -3.26
CA LEU A 166 -5.88 12.51 -2.96
C LEU A 166 -6.70 12.87 -4.22
N LEU A 167 -6.04 13.02 -5.37
CA LEU A 167 -6.73 13.25 -6.64
C LEU A 167 -7.62 12.07 -7.03
N ALA A 168 -7.17 10.83 -6.87
CA ALA A 168 -7.98 9.64 -7.16
C ALA A 168 -9.24 9.56 -6.27
N MET A 169 -9.15 10.05 -5.03
CA MET A 169 -10.27 10.12 -4.11
C MET A 169 -11.25 11.24 -4.50
N CYS A 170 -10.76 12.48 -4.62
CA CYS A 170 -11.59 13.66 -4.87
C CYS A 170 -12.20 13.68 -6.28
N ALA A 171 -11.49 13.21 -7.30
CA ALA A 171 -12.03 13.18 -8.67
C ALA A 171 -13.16 12.16 -8.87
N ALA A 172 -13.31 11.20 -7.94
CA ALA A 172 -14.31 10.14 -8.03
C ALA A 172 -15.50 10.34 -7.09
N ASP A 173 -15.36 11.13 -6.03
CA ASP A 173 -16.41 11.44 -5.06
C ASP A 173 -16.16 12.81 -4.41
N ASP A 174 -16.99 13.80 -4.77
CA ASP A 174 -16.90 15.18 -4.27
C ASP A 174 -16.98 15.26 -2.73
N LYS A 175 -17.56 14.25 -2.07
CA LYS A 175 -17.61 14.17 -0.61
C LYS A 175 -16.23 14.03 0.03
N CYS A 176 -15.21 13.61 -0.74
CA CYS A 176 -13.83 13.57 -0.28
C CYS A 176 -13.18 14.96 -0.24
N ILE A 177 -13.68 15.93 -1.00
CA ILE A 177 -13.03 17.25 -1.16
C ILE A 177 -13.00 18.01 0.18
N ALA A 178 -14.15 18.15 0.83
CA ALA A 178 -14.23 18.95 2.07
C ALA A 178 -13.33 18.42 3.19
N PRO A 179 -13.29 17.10 3.50
CA PRO A 179 -12.34 16.57 4.48
C PRO A 179 -10.87 16.77 4.08
N VAL A 180 -10.52 16.59 2.80
CA VAL A 180 -9.15 16.82 2.32
C VAL A 180 -8.73 18.28 2.49
N LEU A 181 -9.63 19.23 2.23
CA LEU A 181 -9.37 20.66 2.45
C LEU A 181 -9.22 21.02 3.93
N GLN A 182 -9.93 20.34 4.83
CA GLN A 182 -9.84 20.55 6.27
C GLN A 182 -8.45 20.20 6.85
N GLU A 183 -7.72 19.29 6.19
CA GLU A 183 -6.33 18.97 6.52
C GLU A 183 -5.32 20.04 6.05
N GLY A 184 -5.78 21.15 5.47
CA GLY A 184 -4.92 22.28 5.13
C GLY A 184 -3.98 22.04 3.95
N VAL A 185 -4.34 21.16 3.01
CA VAL A 185 -3.47 20.74 1.89
C VAL A 185 -3.12 21.84 0.88
N VAL A 186 -3.87 22.95 0.85
CA VAL A 186 -3.80 23.95 -0.24
C VAL A 186 -2.41 24.57 -0.41
N PRO A 187 -1.71 25.06 0.63
CA PRO A 187 -0.37 25.64 0.45
C PRO A 187 0.64 24.64 -0.15
N SER A 188 0.63 23.39 0.32
CA SER A 188 1.51 22.34 -0.19
C SER A 188 1.16 21.98 -1.63
N LEU A 189 -0.12 21.90 -1.99
CA LEU A 189 -0.55 21.69 -3.38
C LEU A 189 -0.11 22.85 -4.30
N VAL A 190 -0.21 24.09 -3.85
CA VAL A 190 0.26 25.26 -4.61
C VAL A 190 1.78 25.19 -4.81
N SER A 191 2.54 24.86 -3.76
CA SER A 191 3.99 24.66 -3.85
C SER A 191 4.35 23.56 -4.86
N ILE A 192 3.75 22.36 -4.72
CA ILE A 192 3.97 21.23 -5.64
C ILE A 192 3.58 21.60 -7.07
N SER A 193 2.52 22.38 -7.28
CA SER A 193 2.09 22.82 -8.62
C SER A 193 3.11 23.70 -9.34
N ALA A 194 3.98 24.38 -8.58
CA ALA A 194 5.03 25.26 -9.09
C ALA A 194 6.37 24.54 -9.24
N THR A 195 6.79 23.76 -8.22
CA THR A 195 8.16 23.25 -8.08
C THR A 195 8.28 21.73 -8.10
N GLY A 196 7.16 21.00 -8.04
CA GLY A 196 7.16 19.54 -7.97
C GLY A 196 7.63 18.84 -9.24
N THR A 197 7.62 17.51 -9.23
CA THR A 197 7.92 16.69 -10.41
C THR A 197 6.98 17.01 -11.57
N GLY A 198 7.34 16.63 -12.81
CA GLY A 198 6.47 16.86 -13.98
C GLY A 198 5.04 16.35 -13.78
N ARG A 199 4.89 15.12 -13.27
CA ARG A 199 3.59 14.52 -12.97
C ARG A 199 2.97 15.10 -11.69
N GLY A 200 3.76 15.46 -10.69
CA GLY A 200 3.28 16.07 -9.44
C GLY A 200 2.62 17.41 -9.69
N ARG A 201 3.25 18.26 -10.50
CA ARG A 201 2.70 19.55 -10.94
C ARG A 201 1.35 19.40 -11.63
N GLU A 202 1.27 18.51 -12.61
CA GLU A 202 0.04 18.27 -13.37
C GLU A 202 -1.10 17.80 -12.46
N LYS A 203 -0.84 16.85 -11.55
CA LYS A 203 -1.87 16.32 -10.65
C LYS A 203 -2.28 17.34 -9.58
N ALA A 204 -1.35 18.12 -9.05
CA ALA A 204 -1.65 19.16 -8.07
C ALA A 204 -2.55 20.24 -8.69
N GLN A 205 -2.25 20.66 -9.93
CA GLN A 205 -3.10 21.60 -10.68
C GLN A 205 -4.49 21.05 -10.97
N LYS A 206 -4.63 19.74 -11.21
CA LYS A 206 -5.95 19.11 -11.37
C LYS A 206 -6.73 19.11 -10.06
N LEU A 207 -6.08 18.72 -8.96
CA LEU A 207 -6.72 18.66 -7.65
C LEU A 207 -7.16 20.05 -7.16
N LEU A 208 -6.35 21.09 -7.39
CA LEU A 208 -6.69 22.48 -7.06
C LEU A 208 -7.87 23.06 -7.87
N LYS A 209 -8.31 22.39 -8.93
CA LYS A 209 -9.42 22.83 -9.79
C LYS A 209 -10.74 22.14 -9.46
N LEU A 210 -10.73 21.12 -8.59
CA LEU A 210 -11.94 20.49 -8.06
C LEU A 210 -12.54 21.39 -6.97
#